data_AF-A0A7J9II18-F1
#
_entry.id   AF-A0A7J9II18-F1
#
_cell.length_a   1.000
_cell.length_b   1.000
_cell.length_c   1.000
_cell.angle_alpha   90.00
_cell.angle_beta   90.00
_cell.angle_gamma   90.00
#
_symmetry.space_group_name_H-M   'P 1'
#
loop_
_entity.id
_entity.type
_entity.pdbx_description
1 polymer ?
#
loop_
_entity_poly.entity_id
_entity_poly.type
_entity_poly.pdbx_seq_one_letter_code
_entity_poly.pdbx_strand_id
1 'polypeptide(L)'
;MDFINFWNPKNGDLYFNLPYAEPQKFSKDGFEEHMQVNHLAPALLSILLLPSLIRGSPSRIINVNSVMHYVGFVDTEDMNAVTGKRKYSSLLGYTSSKLAQVMFSSVLHKRLPVEAGVNVVCVSPGIVHTNVARDLPRIVQAAYHLIPYFIFSAQEG
;
A
#
# COMPACT_ATOMS: atom_id res chain seq x y z
N MET A 1 -17.89 -0.25 -23.73
CA MET A 1 -19.07 0.13 -22.94
C MET A 1 -18.59 0.99 -21.77
N ASP A 2 -18.97 2.26 -21.82
CA ASP A 2 -18.26 3.40 -21.24
C ASP A 2 -18.52 3.65 -19.74
N PHE A 3 -17.50 4.17 -19.07
CA PHE A 3 -17.35 4.41 -17.63
C PHE A 3 -18.21 5.56 -17.06
N ILE A 4 -19.23 6.04 -17.79
CA ILE A 4 -19.84 7.37 -17.55
C ILE A 4 -21.17 7.33 -16.77
N ASN A 5 -21.76 6.15 -16.47
CA ASN A 5 -23.13 6.08 -15.95
C ASN A 5 -23.30 5.90 -14.42
N PHE A 6 -22.26 6.05 -13.59
CA PHE A 6 -22.41 5.78 -12.14
C PHE A 6 -22.74 6.99 -11.25
N TRP A 7 -23.14 8.15 -11.81
CA TRP A 7 -23.47 9.31 -10.98
C TRP A 7 -24.87 9.87 -11.26
N ASN A 8 -25.83 9.53 -10.38
CA ASN A 8 -27.17 10.12 -10.31
C ASN A 8 -27.30 10.91 -9.00
N PRO A 9 -27.41 12.25 -9.02
CA PRO A 9 -27.35 13.10 -7.82
C PRO A 9 -28.67 13.24 -7.05
N LYS A 10 -29.69 12.41 -7.29
CA LYS A 10 -31.05 12.63 -6.74
C LYS A 10 -31.39 11.94 -5.42
N ASN A 11 -30.50 11.19 -4.78
CA ASN A 11 -30.77 10.54 -3.50
C ASN A 11 -29.83 11.03 -2.37
N GLY A 12 -30.18 12.15 -1.78
CA GLY A 12 -30.64 12.20 -0.39
C GLY A 12 -29.68 12.01 0.80
N ASP A 13 -28.48 11.43 0.66
CA ASP A 13 -27.63 11.15 1.82
C ASP A 13 -26.25 11.81 1.67
N LEU A 14 -25.97 12.76 2.56
CA LEU A 14 -24.73 13.54 2.62
C LEU A 14 -23.61 12.68 3.24
N TYR A 15 -23.05 11.77 2.45
CA TYR A 15 -21.83 11.07 2.85
C TYR A 15 -20.63 12.03 2.73
N PHE A 16 -20.03 12.36 3.87
CA PHE A 16 -18.71 12.98 3.91
C PHE A 16 -17.70 12.05 3.23
N ASN A 17 -17.35 12.33 1.96
CA ASN A 17 -16.24 11.69 1.27
C ASN A 17 -14.91 12.16 1.90
N LEU A 18 -14.50 11.46 2.94
CA LEU A 18 -13.10 11.37 3.34
C LEU A 18 -12.47 10.23 2.50
N PRO A 19 -11.25 10.35 1.96
CA PRO A 19 -10.57 9.26 1.25
C PRO A 19 -10.26 8.03 2.13
N TYR A 20 -10.70 8.05 3.38
CA TYR A 20 -10.57 6.98 4.38
C TYR A 20 -11.86 6.16 4.55
N ALA A 21 -12.93 6.51 3.86
CA ALA A 21 -14.25 5.88 3.95
C ALA A 21 -14.68 5.16 2.66
N GLU A 22 -13.73 4.82 1.78
CA GLU A 22 -14.02 3.92 0.66
C GLU A 22 -14.52 2.56 1.19
N PRO A 23 -15.57 1.99 0.57
CA PRO A 23 -16.05 0.67 0.95
C PRO A 23 -14.95 -0.36 0.68
N GLN A 24 -14.98 -1.45 1.45
CA GLN A 24 -14.10 -2.58 1.23
C GLN A 24 -14.31 -3.13 -0.19
N LYS A 25 -13.21 -3.20 -0.95
CA LYS A 25 -13.20 -3.74 -2.32
C LYS A 25 -12.35 -5.00 -2.35
N PHE A 26 -12.69 -5.87 -3.28
CA PHE A 26 -12.01 -7.14 -3.48
C PHE A 26 -11.49 -7.24 -4.92
N SER A 27 -10.30 -7.80 -5.06
CA SER A 27 -9.73 -8.16 -6.35
C SER A 27 -10.52 -9.31 -6.98
N LYS A 28 -10.24 -9.58 -8.26
CA LYS A 28 -10.80 -10.76 -8.96
C LYS A 28 -10.42 -12.09 -8.30
N ASP A 29 -9.31 -12.10 -7.57
CA ASP A 29 -8.80 -13.26 -6.84
C ASP A 29 -9.42 -13.39 -5.43
N GLY A 30 -10.33 -12.49 -5.06
CA GLY A 30 -11.05 -12.53 -3.78
C GLY A 30 -10.30 -11.97 -2.58
N PHE A 31 -9.19 -11.26 -2.80
CA PHE A 31 -8.42 -10.60 -1.73
C PHE A 31 -8.82 -9.14 -1.59
N GLU A 32 -8.72 -8.62 -0.37
CA GLU A 32 -8.91 -7.20 -0.10
C GLU A 32 -7.96 -6.37 -0.98
N GLU A 33 -8.46 -5.29 -1.60
CA GLU A 33 -7.78 -4.61 -2.70
C GLU A 33 -6.42 -4.03 -2.31
N HIS A 34 -6.29 -3.38 -1.14
CA HIS A 34 -4.99 -2.86 -0.68
C HIS A 34 -4.01 -4.01 -0.42
N MET A 35 -4.47 -5.09 0.22
CA MET A 35 -3.65 -6.26 0.50
C MET A 35 -3.17 -6.95 -0.78
N GLN A 36 -4.05 -7.10 -1.76
CA GLN A 36 -3.72 -7.67 -3.07
C GLN A 36 -2.63 -6.86 -3.75
N VAL A 37 -2.84 -5.55 -3.90
CA VAL A 37 -1.99 -4.69 -4.73
C VAL A 37 -0.67 -4.38 -4.04
N ASN A 38 -0.69 -4.09 -2.73
CA ASN A 38 0.51 -3.64 -2.03
C ASN A 38 1.37 -4.80 -1.48
N HIS A 39 0.78 -5.97 -1.22
CA HIS A 39 1.49 -7.06 -0.57
C HIS A 39 1.48 -8.36 -1.37
N LEU A 40 0.31 -8.94 -1.66
CA LEU A 40 0.23 -10.30 -2.22
C LEU A 40 0.83 -10.38 -3.63
N ALA A 41 0.44 -9.48 -4.53
CA ALA A 41 0.96 -9.49 -5.90
C ALA A 41 2.48 -9.21 -5.96
N PRO A 42 3.03 -8.18 -5.28
CA PRO A 42 4.47 -7.97 -5.23
C PRO A 42 5.25 -9.10 -4.56
N ALA A 43 4.70 -9.70 -3.49
CA ALA A 43 5.33 -10.83 -2.80
C ALA A 43 5.41 -12.06 -3.70
N LEU A 44 4.31 -12.41 -4.37
CA LEU A 44 4.27 -13.51 -5.33
C LEU A 44 5.23 -13.28 -6.48
N LEU A 45 5.22 -12.08 -7.07
CA LEU A 45 6.14 -11.72 -8.16
C LEU A 45 7.61 -11.87 -7.72
N SER A 46 7.94 -11.40 -6.50
CA SER A 46 9.29 -11.52 -5.94
C SER A 46 9.72 -12.97 -5.80
N ILE A 47 8.84 -13.86 -5.33
CA ILE A 47 9.12 -15.29 -5.18
C ILE A 47 9.30 -15.94 -6.55
N LEU A 48 8.43 -15.65 -7.52
CA LEU A 48 8.50 -16.22 -8.87
C LEU A 48 9.77 -15.81 -9.62
N LEU A 49 10.22 -14.57 -9.43
CA LEU A 49 11.44 -14.06 -10.07
C LEU A 49 12.72 -14.45 -9.33
N LEU A 50 12.62 -14.99 -8.12
CA LEU A 50 13.77 -15.26 -7.26
C LEU A 50 14.84 -16.14 -7.94
N PRO A 51 14.53 -17.24 -8.65
CA PRO A 51 15.55 -18.03 -9.34
C PRO A 51 16.31 -17.22 -10.40
N SER A 52 15.63 -16.32 -11.11
CA SER A 52 16.25 -15.45 -12.12
C SER A 52 17.11 -14.37 -11.47
N LEU A 53 16.67 -13.80 -10.36
CA LEU A 53 17.43 -12.82 -9.57
C LEU A 53 18.72 -13.40 -9.00
N ILE A 54 18.69 -14.66 -8.55
CA ILE A 54 19.87 -15.39 -8.05
C ILE A 54 20.87 -15.64 -9.20
N ARG A 55 20.39 -16.12 -10.36
CA ARG A 55 21.25 -16.33 -11.55
C ARG A 55 21.87 -15.03 -12.06
N GLY A 56 21.16 -13.92 -11.92
CA GLY A 56 21.63 -12.58 -12.31
C GLY A 56 22.30 -11.80 -11.18
N SER A 57 22.77 -12.45 -10.12
CA SER A 57 23.41 -11.77 -9.00
C SER A 57 24.69 -11.02 -9.45
N PRO A 58 25.01 -9.86 -8.84
CA PRO A 58 24.29 -9.21 -7.74
C PRO A 58 22.99 -8.53 -8.19
N SER A 59 21.90 -8.74 -7.44
CA SER A 59 20.59 -8.18 -7.76
C SER A 59 19.86 -7.65 -6.52
N ARG A 60 18.78 -6.89 -6.73
CA ARG A 60 18.01 -6.27 -5.63
C ARG A 60 16.51 -6.31 -5.89
N ILE A 61 15.75 -6.51 -4.83
CA ILE A 61 14.30 -6.32 -4.77
C ILE A 61 14.06 -5.04 -3.96
N ILE A 62 13.43 -4.03 -4.58
CA ILE A 62 13.14 -2.74 -3.94
C ILE A 62 11.62 -2.59 -3.83
N ASN A 63 11.12 -2.62 -2.61
CA ASN A 63 9.70 -2.47 -2.31
C ASN A 63 9.41 -1.04 -1.83
N VAL A 64 8.50 -0.35 -2.54
CA VAL A 64 8.08 1.01 -2.19
C VAL A 64 6.99 0.97 -1.11
N ASN A 65 7.35 1.48 0.06
CA ASN A 65 6.55 1.47 1.25
C ASN A 65 6.09 2.89 1.66
N SER A 66 5.26 2.99 2.68
CA SER A 66 4.75 4.24 3.25
C SER A 66 4.97 4.27 4.76
N VAL A 67 5.21 5.45 5.34
CA VAL A 67 5.28 5.66 6.81
C VAL A 67 4.06 5.12 7.57
N MET A 68 2.94 4.93 6.86
CA MET A 68 1.70 4.35 7.39
C MET A 68 1.85 2.91 7.89
N HIS A 69 2.95 2.21 7.58
CA HIS A 69 3.23 0.89 8.16
C HIS A 69 3.40 0.92 9.69
N TYR A 70 3.82 2.04 10.29
CA TYR A 70 4.01 2.16 11.75
C TYR A 70 2.71 2.05 12.55
N VAL A 71 1.57 2.36 11.93
CA VAL A 71 0.24 2.30 12.56
C VAL A 71 -0.62 1.14 12.05
N GLY A 72 -0.05 0.30 11.18
CA GLY A 72 -0.73 -0.86 10.63
C GLY A 72 -0.85 -2.01 11.62
N PHE A 73 -1.76 -2.94 11.33
CA PHE A 73 -1.94 -4.17 12.09
C PHE A 73 -2.16 -5.35 11.14
N VAL A 74 -1.35 -6.40 11.25
CA VAL A 74 -1.50 -7.62 10.44
C VAL A 74 -2.10 -8.70 11.32
N ASP A 75 -3.36 -9.08 11.05
CA ASP A 75 -3.98 -10.30 11.55
C ASP A 75 -3.74 -11.42 10.53
N THR A 76 -2.87 -12.38 10.85
CA THR A 76 -2.57 -13.49 9.93
C THR A 76 -3.77 -14.40 9.69
N GLU A 77 -4.75 -14.39 10.60
CA GLU A 77 -5.97 -15.19 10.49
C GLU A 77 -7.11 -14.44 9.77
N ASP A 78 -6.95 -13.13 9.51
CA ASP A 78 -7.95 -12.32 8.82
C ASP A 78 -7.32 -11.15 8.04
N MET A 79 -6.39 -11.47 7.14
CA MET A 79 -5.74 -10.46 6.31
C MET A 79 -6.70 -9.75 5.34
N ASN A 80 -7.85 -10.38 5.04
CA ASN A 80 -8.90 -9.80 4.20
C ASN A 80 -9.88 -8.94 4.99
N ALA A 81 -9.80 -8.90 6.33
CA ALA A 81 -10.73 -8.18 7.20
C ALA A 81 -12.21 -8.54 6.94
N VAL A 82 -12.50 -9.84 6.78
CA VAL A 82 -13.85 -10.37 6.48
C VAL A 82 -14.49 -11.07 7.67
N THR A 83 -13.73 -11.39 8.72
CA THR A 83 -14.27 -12.12 9.89
C THR A 83 -15.13 -11.25 10.79
N GLY A 84 -15.09 -9.93 10.63
CA GLY A 84 -15.81 -8.98 11.48
C GLY A 84 -15.18 -8.75 12.86
N LYS A 85 -14.04 -9.39 13.17
CA LYS A 85 -13.27 -9.14 14.41
C LYS A 85 -12.88 -7.67 14.57
N ARG A 86 -12.65 -6.97 13.45
CA ARG A 86 -12.43 -5.53 13.39
C ARG A 86 -13.30 -4.93 12.29
N LYS A 87 -13.86 -3.75 12.54
CA LYS A 87 -14.56 -2.98 11.51
C LYS A 87 -13.56 -2.51 10.46
N TYR A 88 -13.82 -2.84 9.19
CA TYR A 88 -12.98 -2.38 8.09
C TYR A 88 -13.03 -0.86 7.96
N SER A 89 -11.87 -0.27 7.66
CA SER A 89 -11.73 1.06 7.08
C SER A 89 -10.66 0.99 5.99
N SER A 90 -10.77 1.82 4.95
CA SER A 90 -9.77 1.86 3.88
C SER A 90 -8.37 2.19 4.43
N LEU A 91 -8.29 3.03 5.47
CA LEU A 91 -7.04 3.31 6.17
C LEU A 91 -6.46 2.06 6.84
N LEU A 92 -7.29 1.23 7.48
CA LEU A 92 -6.84 -0.03 8.07
C LEU A 92 -6.30 -0.96 6.98
N GLY A 93 -7.06 -1.18 5.90
CA GLY A 93 -6.60 -2.02 4.77
C GLY A 93 -5.25 -1.55 4.21
N TYR A 94 -5.12 -0.25 3.95
CA TYR A 94 -3.88 0.35 3.46
C TYR A 94 -2.70 0.18 4.44
N THR A 95 -2.86 0.61 5.69
CA THR A 95 -1.80 0.56 6.72
C THR A 95 -1.36 -0.88 7.00
N SER A 96 -2.32 -1.81 7.11
CA SER A 96 -2.08 -3.25 7.25
C SER A 96 -1.31 -3.83 6.06
N SER A 97 -1.68 -3.46 4.83
CA SER A 97 -0.96 -3.93 3.63
C SER A 97 0.49 -3.44 3.56
N LYS A 98 0.75 -2.20 4.02
CA LYS A 98 2.11 -1.63 4.09
C LYS A 98 2.95 -2.27 5.19
N LEU A 99 2.34 -2.60 6.33
CA LEU A 99 3.03 -3.39 7.37
C LEU A 99 3.35 -4.80 6.88
N ALA A 100 2.42 -5.47 6.21
CA ALA A 100 2.64 -6.80 5.65
C ALA A 100 3.81 -6.82 4.63
N GLN A 101 3.91 -5.79 3.79
CA GLN A 101 5.02 -5.64 2.83
C GLN A 101 6.39 -5.54 3.53
N VAL A 102 6.50 -4.77 4.63
CA VAL A 102 7.74 -4.67 5.42
C VAL A 102 8.09 -6.00 6.08
N MET A 103 7.11 -6.64 6.72
CA MET A 103 7.31 -7.94 7.36
C MET A 103 7.80 -8.98 6.35
N PHE A 104 7.16 -9.05 5.18
CA PHE A 104 7.59 -9.92 4.08
C PHE A 104 9.01 -9.63 3.63
N SER A 105 9.36 -8.37 3.43
CA SER A 105 10.69 -7.98 2.96
C SER A 105 11.77 -8.36 3.97
N SER A 106 11.50 -8.15 5.28
CA SER A 106 12.38 -8.59 6.36
C SER A 106 12.53 -10.11 6.41
N VAL A 107 11.45 -10.86 6.27
CA VAL A 107 11.49 -12.33 6.29
C VAL A 107 12.22 -12.87 5.07
N LEU A 108 11.93 -12.34 3.88
CA LEU A 108 12.59 -12.75 2.64
C LEU A 108 14.09 -12.47 2.72
N HIS A 109 14.49 -11.28 3.17
CA HIS A 109 15.91 -10.95 3.37
C HIS A 109 16.61 -11.95 4.29
N LYS A 110 15.99 -12.32 5.42
CA LYS A 110 16.55 -13.29 6.38
C LYS A 110 16.60 -14.72 5.86
N ARG A 111 15.70 -15.09 4.94
CA ARG A 111 15.64 -16.45 4.37
C ARG A 111 16.60 -16.65 3.20
N LEU A 112 17.08 -15.57 2.58
CA LEU A 112 18.02 -15.65 1.48
C LEU A 112 19.44 -15.89 2.03
N PRO A 113 20.16 -16.92 1.55
CA PRO A 113 21.56 -17.09 1.86
C PRO A 113 22.37 -15.87 1.38
N VAL A 114 23.43 -15.52 2.10
CA VAL A 114 24.30 -14.39 1.73
C VAL A 114 24.92 -14.62 0.35
N GLU A 115 25.20 -15.89 0.02
CA GLU A 115 25.77 -16.36 -1.24
C GLU A 115 24.82 -16.16 -2.43
N ALA A 116 23.52 -15.97 -2.18
CA ALA A 116 22.55 -15.71 -3.24
C ALA A 116 22.78 -14.35 -3.92
N GLY A 117 23.46 -13.41 -3.24
CA GLY A 117 23.77 -12.08 -3.81
C GLY A 117 22.53 -11.24 -4.13
N VAL A 118 21.38 -11.53 -3.51
CA VAL A 118 20.11 -10.80 -3.68
C VAL A 118 19.83 -9.97 -2.44
N ASN A 119 19.80 -8.65 -2.58
CA ASN A 119 19.41 -7.74 -1.49
C ASN A 119 17.92 -7.41 -1.56
N VAL A 120 17.25 -7.38 -0.42
CA VAL A 120 15.83 -6.99 -0.33
C VAL A 120 15.74 -5.73 0.51
N VAL A 121 15.21 -4.65 -0.07
CA VAL A 121 15.17 -3.33 0.56
C VAL A 121 13.75 -2.77 0.50
N CYS A 122 13.29 -2.22 1.62
CA CYS A 122 12.09 -1.39 1.67
C CYS A 122 12.50 0.08 1.75
N VAL A 123 11.92 0.91 0.89
CA VAL A 123 12.14 2.36 0.92
C VAL A 123 10.80 3.05 1.13
N SER A 124 10.76 3.99 2.08
CA SER A 124 9.64 4.91 2.20
C SER A 124 10.10 6.31 1.82
N PRO A 125 9.58 6.91 0.73
CA PRO A 125 10.00 8.24 0.27
C PRO A 125 9.50 9.39 1.16
N GLY A 126 9.00 9.12 2.36
CA GLY A 126 8.39 10.13 3.24
C GLY A 126 7.01 10.59 2.75
N ILE A 127 6.62 11.80 3.16
CA ILE A 127 5.40 12.46 2.66
C ILE A 127 5.73 13.05 1.29
N VAL A 128 5.67 12.22 0.26
CA VAL A 128 5.71 12.68 -1.13
C VAL A 128 4.31 13.13 -1.54
N HIS A 129 4.23 14.27 -2.25
CA HIS A 129 3.03 14.71 -2.97
C HIS A 129 2.63 13.68 -4.04
N THR A 130 2.03 12.59 -3.59
CA THR A 130 1.39 11.60 -4.45
C THR A 130 -0.10 11.94 -4.53
N ASN A 131 -0.73 11.60 -5.66
CA ASN A 131 -2.16 11.88 -5.93
C ASN A 131 -3.13 11.30 -4.87
N VAL A 132 -2.65 10.56 -3.87
CA VAL A 132 -3.40 10.07 -2.71
C VAL A 132 -4.11 11.20 -1.95
N ALA A 133 -3.61 12.43 -2.04
CA ALA A 133 -4.17 13.60 -1.37
C ALA A 133 -5.24 14.37 -2.18
N ARG A 134 -5.49 14.02 -3.45
CA ARG A 134 -6.38 14.80 -4.34
C ARG A 134 -7.82 14.87 -3.82
N ASP A 135 -8.26 13.84 -3.13
CA ASP A 135 -9.62 13.71 -2.61
C ASP A 135 -9.72 14.11 -1.13
N LEU A 136 -8.68 14.72 -0.55
CA LEU A 136 -8.71 15.20 0.84
C LEU A 136 -9.50 16.52 0.99
N PRO A 137 -10.06 16.82 2.18
CA PRO A 137 -10.66 18.12 2.48
C PRO A 137 -9.66 19.26 2.26
N ARG A 138 -10.13 20.42 1.78
CA ARG A 138 -9.25 21.58 1.47
C ARG A 138 -8.35 22.02 2.61
N ILE A 139 -8.76 21.85 3.86
CA ILE A 139 -7.94 22.13 5.05
C ILE A 139 -6.77 21.15 5.18
N VAL A 140 -7.00 19.87 4.89
CA VAL A 140 -5.95 18.84 4.92
C VAL A 140 -5.04 19.01 3.72
N GLN A 141 -5.57 19.36 2.53
CA GLN A 141 -4.75 19.75 1.37
C GLN A 141 -3.89 20.99 1.70
N ALA A 142 -4.47 22.01 2.35
CA ALA A 142 -3.73 23.21 2.76
C ALA A 142 -2.64 22.87 3.79
N ALA A 143 -2.93 22.02 4.77
CA ALA A 143 -1.91 21.51 5.70
C ALA A 143 -0.83 20.70 4.97
N TYR A 144 -1.23 19.88 3.98
CA TYR A 144 -0.31 19.11 3.12
C TYR A 144 0.59 20.01 2.27
N HIS A 145 0.08 21.16 1.81
CA HIS A 145 0.84 22.20 1.11
C HIS A 145 1.72 23.05 2.05
N LEU A 146 1.58 22.93 3.37
CA LEU A 146 2.45 23.56 4.38
C LEU A 146 3.58 22.62 4.88
N ILE A 147 3.57 21.34 4.48
CA ILE A 147 4.63 20.36 4.77
C ILE A 147 5.94 20.52 3.95
N PRO A 148 6.04 21.23 2.80
CA PRO A 148 7.29 21.24 2.03
C PRO A 148 8.41 22.07 2.67
N TYR A 149 8.22 22.64 3.86
CA TYR A 149 9.33 23.24 4.59
C TYR A 149 10.33 22.23 5.18
N PHE A 150 10.02 20.93 5.19
CA PHE A 150 10.88 19.89 5.79
C PHE A 150 11.11 18.61 4.97
N ILE A 151 10.62 18.47 3.73
CA ILE A 151 10.75 17.22 2.95
C ILE A 151 11.04 17.49 1.46
N PHE A 152 12.04 16.78 0.93
CA PHE A 152 12.59 16.87 -0.43
C PHE A 152 11.54 16.76 -1.55
N SER A 153 11.77 17.51 -2.63
CA SER A 153 10.92 17.50 -3.81
C SER A 153 11.18 16.26 -4.69
N ALA A 154 10.18 15.88 -5.51
CA ALA A 154 10.25 14.72 -6.40
C ALA A 154 11.36 14.79 -7.48
N GLN A 155 12.10 15.91 -7.59
CA GLN A 155 13.24 16.08 -8.47
C GLN A 155 14.61 15.82 -7.81
N GLU A 156 14.65 15.62 -6.49
CA GLU A 156 15.90 15.50 -5.72
C GLU A 156 16.11 14.10 -5.10
N GLY A 157 15.30 13.11 -5.49
CA GLY A 157 15.37 11.72 -5.03
C GLY A 157 15.98 10.76 -6.05
#